data_AF-A0A3M5UXI1-F1
#
_entry.id   AF-A0A3M5UXI1-F1
#
_cell.length_a   1.000
_cell.length_b   1.000
_cell.length_c   1.000
_cell.angle_alpha   90.00
_cell.angle_beta   90.00
_cell.angle_gamma   90.00
#
_symmetry.space_group_name_H-M   'P 1'
#
loop_
_entity.id
_entity.type
_entity.pdbx_description
1 polymer ?
#
loop_
_entity_poly.entity_id
_entity_poly.type
_entity_poly.pdbx_seq_one_letter_code
_entity_poly.pdbx_strand_id
1 'polypeptide(L)'
;MTALLENQVRIGGDPSGLREFALLRNELAKLTHPACPDVDWAQVEQLSLDLFEKNGADLQTTACFALACSHLRGLEGMAQGLEMIDAVCRAGGGVWPPRVSARLDILGWLFGQWQRVLRSLEVPRSALATLASMDKKLEGLARLLVSQRHEPPVMLQALRQQLGGLMQRLARRTQPDGRPPVTSPTPALTPSVPVVIVPIEPSPERTPECLPAGALVRKRTLFWWLLGVGAVIALTCGGWWWV
;
A
#
# COMPACT_ATOMS: atom_id res chain seq x y z
N MET A 1 -4.59 0.02 -33.24
CA MET A 1 -4.45 -0.04 -31.77
C MET A 1 -5.54 0.72 -31.02
N THR A 2 -6.42 1.47 -31.69
CA THR A 2 -7.63 2.07 -31.09
C THR A 2 -8.64 1.02 -30.62
N ALA A 3 -8.70 -0.13 -31.28
CA ALA A 3 -9.66 -1.21 -30.95
C ALA A 3 -9.57 -1.76 -29.52
N LEU A 4 -8.40 -1.67 -28.84
CA LEU A 4 -8.27 -2.10 -27.44
C LEU A 4 -8.77 -1.05 -26.43
N LEU A 5 -8.89 0.22 -26.84
CA LEU A 5 -9.42 1.30 -26.02
C LEU A 5 -10.91 1.57 -26.32
N GLU A 6 -11.37 1.17 -27.51
CA GLU A 6 -12.75 1.36 -28.00
C GLU A 6 -13.69 0.26 -27.49
N ASN A 7 -13.15 -0.91 -27.16
CA ASN A 7 -13.80 -1.94 -26.35
C ASN A 7 -13.27 -1.84 -24.91
N GLN A 8 -14.12 -1.99 -23.90
CA GLN A 8 -13.71 -1.94 -22.50
C GLN A 8 -12.46 -2.80 -22.26
N VAL A 9 -11.40 -2.19 -21.71
CA VAL A 9 -10.14 -2.89 -21.44
C VAL A 9 -10.43 -4.12 -20.57
N ARG A 10 -10.20 -5.32 -21.11
CA ARG A 10 -10.34 -6.57 -20.37
C ARG A 10 -9.27 -6.62 -19.30
N ILE A 11 -9.65 -6.47 -18.04
CA ILE A 11 -8.73 -6.55 -16.90
C ILE A 11 -8.35 -8.01 -16.64
N GLY A 12 -7.05 -8.24 -16.47
CA GLY A 12 -6.44 -9.53 -16.18
C GLY A 12 -6.12 -9.74 -14.71
N GLY A 13 -5.72 -10.96 -14.38
CA GLY A 13 -5.29 -11.36 -13.03
C GLY A 13 -3.77 -11.32 -12.88
N ASP A 14 -3.23 -12.22 -12.05
CA ASP A 14 -1.79 -12.36 -11.83
C ASP A 14 -1.07 -12.97 -13.07
N PRO A 15 -0.18 -12.23 -13.75
CA PRO A 15 0.56 -12.73 -14.91
C PRO A 15 1.74 -13.64 -14.54
N SER A 16 2.07 -13.83 -13.26
CA SER A 16 3.29 -14.49 -12.79
C SER A 16 3.47 -15.93 -13.26
N GLY A 17 2.37 -16.62 -13.58
CA GLY A 17 2.39 -17.99 -14.10
C GLY A 17 2.72 -18.10 -15.60
N LEU A 18 2.77 -16.98 -16.32
CA LEU A 18 2.97 -16.98 -17.77
C LEU A 18 4.45 -16.84 -18.12
N ARG A 19 4.91 -17.64 -19.09
CA ARG A 19 6.30 -17.62 -19.58
C ARG A 19 6.66 -16.23 -20.12
N GLU A 20 5.74 -15.59 -20.82
CA GLU A 20 5.93 -14.28 -21.43
C GLU A 20 6.22 -13.20 -20.37
N PHE A 21 5.61 -13.32 -19.19
CA PHE A 21 5.88 -12.41 -18.07
C PHE A 21 7.28 -12.59 -17.50
N ALA A 22 7.76 -13.83 -17.41
CA ALA A 22 9.15 -14.09 -17.00
C ALA A 22 10.16 -13.51 -18.00
N LEU A 23 9.90 -13.67 -19.31
CA LEU A 23 10.73 -13.07 -20.36
C LEU A 23 10.72 -11.55 -20.30
N LEU A 24 9.53 -10.95 -20.12
CA LEU A 24 9.36 -9.50 -20.00
C LEU A 24 10.17 -8.93 -18.83
N ARG A 25 10.11 -9.61 -17.68
CA ARG A 25 10.89 -9.22 -16.49
C ARG A 25 12.39 -9.34 -16.69
N ASN A 26 12.84 -10.41 -17.36
CA ASN A 26 14.27 -10.59 -17.66
C ASN A 26 14.79 -9.48 -18.58
N GLU A 27 13.99 -9.09 -19.56
CA GLU A 27 14.35 -8.01 -20.48
C GLU A 27 14.44 -6.66 -19.76
N LEU A 28 13.47 -6.33 -18.90
CA LEU A 28 13.50 -5.09 -18.12
C LEU A 28 14.55 -5.08 -17.00
N ALA A 29 14.99 -6.24 -16.50
CA ALA A 29 16.04 -6.32 -15.48
C ALA A 29 17.37 -5.71 -15.97
N LYS A 30 17.59 -5.69 -17.29
CA LYS A 30 18.74 -5.03 -17.94
C LYS A 30 18.88 -3.56 -17.57
N LEU A 31 17.78 -2.84 -17.30
CA LEU A 31 17.78 -1.43 -16.87
C LEU A 31 18.57 -1.19 -15.57
N THR A 32 18.68 -2.21 -14.72
CA THR A 32 19.35 -2.16 -13.42
C THR A 32 20.65 -2.95 -13.40
N HIS A 33 21.01 -3.58 -14.52
CA HIS A 33 22.17 -4.45 -14.59
C HIS A 33 23.46 -3.61 -14.64
N PRO A 34 24.51 -3.94 -13.85
CA PRO A 34 25.75 -3.15 -13.79
C PRO A 34 26.48 -3.00 -15.13
N ALA A 35 26.39 -4.02 -15.99
CA ALA A 35 26.97 -3.98 -17.33
C ALA A 35 26.13 -3.18 -18.36
N CYS A 36 24.98 -2.62 -17.94
CA CYS A 36 24.05 -1.84 -18.75
C CYS A 36 23.82 -2.39 -20.18
N PRO A 37 23.42 -3.66 -20.34
CA PRO A 37 23.06 -4.17 -21.65
C PRO A 37 21.83 -3.43 -22.18
N ASP A 38 21.77 -3.25 -23.49
CA ASP A 38 20.64 -2.59 -24.13
C ASP A 38 19.36 -3.42 -23.98
N VAL A 39 18.26 -2.72 -23.70
CA VAL A 39 16.91 -3.26 -23.64
C VAL A 39 16.33 -3.29 -25.04
N ASP A 40 15.81 -4.43 -25.47
CA ASP A 40 15.03 -4.59 -26.68
C ASP A 40 13.58 -4.15 -26.41
N TRP A 41 13.30 -2.87 -26.67
CA TRP A 41 11.97 -2.29 -26.45
C TRP A 41 10.89 -2.88 -27.37
N ALA A 42 11.24 -3.36 -28.56
CA ALA A 42 10.30 -4.00 -29.45
C ALA A 42 9.85 -5.35 -28.88
N GLN A 43 10.79 -6.10 -28.30
CA GLN A 43 10.46 -7.34 -27.58
C GLN A 43 9.59 -7.06 -26.34
N VAL A 44 9.89 -6.02 -25.55
CA VAL A 44 9.07 -5.62 -24.39
C VAL A 44 7.63 -5.29 -24.82
N GLU A 45 7.46 -4.56 -25.92
CA GLU A 45 6.13 -4.26 -26.47
C GLU A 45 5.39 -5.55 -26.87
N GLN A 46 6.03 -6.41 -27.66
CA GLN A 46 5.42 -7.64 -28.15
C GLN A 46 5.01 -8.58 -27.00
N LEU A 47 5.90 -8.81 -26.03
CA LEU A 47 5.60 -9.65 -24.87
C LEU A 47 4.43 -9.10 -24.05
N SER A 48 4.32 -7.77 -23.96
CA SER A 48 3.20 -7.14 -23.24
C SER A 48 1.87 -7.32 -23.98
N LEU A 49 1.87 -7.23 -25.32
CA LEU A 49 0.69 -7.52 -26.13
C LEU A 49 0.26 -8.98 -26.00
N ASP A 50 1.19 -9.94 -26.07
CA ASP A 50 0.92 -11.36 -25.87
C ASP A 50 0.30 -11.63 -24.48
N LEU A 51 0.75 -10.91 -23.45
CA LEU A 51 0.20 -11.00 -22.09
C LEU A 51 -1.21 -10.42 -22.01
N PHE A 52 -1.50 -9.31 -22.68
CA PHE A 52 -2.85 -8.76 -22.73
C PHE A 52 -3.84 -9.73 -23.39
N GLU A 53 -3.42 -10.46 -24.42
CA GLU A 53 -4.26 -11.46 -25.07
C GLU A 53 -4.53 -12.67 -24.15
N LYS A 54 -3.49 -13.17 -23.47
CA LYS A 54 -3.57 -14.38 -22.63
C LYS A 54 -4.20 -14.14 -21.27
N ASN A 55 -3.79 -13.08 -20.57
CA ASN A 55 -4.19 -12.77 -19.20
C ASN A 55 -5.28 -11.70 -19.13
N GLY A 56 -5.25 -10.74 -20.06
CA GLY A 56 -5.89 -9.43 -19.89
C GLY A 56 -4.91 -8.39 -19.35
N ALA A 57 -5.35 -7.14 -19.29
CA ALA A 57 -4.54 -6.03 -18.83
C ALA A 57 -4.42 -6.01 -17.31
N ASP A 58 -3.19 -6.12 -16.82
CA ASP A 58 -2.80 -5.81 -15.43
C ASP A 58 -1.91 -4.55 -15.39
N LEU A 59 -1.77 -3.93 -14.23
CA LEU A 59 -1.04 -2.66 -14.12
C LEU A 59 0.45 -2.81 -14.44
N GLN A 60 1.06 -3.93 -14.07
CA GLN A 60 2.50 -4.13 -14.24
C GLN A 60 2.83 -4.30 -15.72
N THR A 61 2.14 -5.20 -16.42
CA THR A 61 2.30 -5.40 -17.86
C THR A 61 1.97 -4.11 -18.62
N THR A 62 0.92 -3.38 -18.19
CA THR A 62 0.56 -2.09 -18.77
C THR A 62 1.66 -1.05 -18.62
N ALA A 63 2.32 -0.97 -17.46
CA ALA A 63 3.44 -0.07 -17.26
C ALA A 63 4.65 -0.43 -18.15
N CYS A 64 4.94 -1.73 -18.30
CA CYS A 64 6.00 -2.21 -19.19
C CYS A 64 5.73 -1.83 -20.65
N PHE A 65 4.52 -2.09 -21.12
CA PHE A 65 4.05 -1.69 -22.44
C PHE A 65 4.14 -0.19 -22.66
N ALA A 66 3.65 0.60 -21.71
CA ALA A 66 3.64 2.06 -21.77
C ALA A 66 5.08 2.63 -21.85
N LEU A 67 6.02 2.03 -21.12
CA LEU A 67 7.44 2.38 -21.21
C LEU A 67 8.02 2.02 -22.59
N ALA A 68 7.78 0.82 -23.10
CA ALA A 68 8.23 0.39 -24.43
C ALA A 68 7.71 1.32 -25.54
N CYS A 69 6.41 1.67 -25.50
CA CYS A 69 5.82 2.63 -26.43
C CYS A 69 6.57 3.96 -26.41
N SER A 70 6.95 4.43 -25.22
CA SER A 70 7.64 5.71 -25.05
C SER A 70 9.04 5.70 -25.64
N HIS A 71 9.75 4.57 -25.56
CA HIS A 71 11.06 4.40 -26.20
C HIS A 71 10.97 4.26 -27.71
N LEU A 72 9.95 3.58 -28.23
CA LEU A 72 9.79 3.32 -29.67
C LEU A 72 9.19 4.49 -30.44
N ARG A 73 8.24 5.21 -29.82
CA ARG A 73 7.41 6.24 -30.46
C ARG A 73 7.48 7.59 -29.74
N GLY A 74 8.45 7.78 -28.84
CA GLY A 74 8.66 9.04 -28.13
C GLY A 74 7.42 9.53 -27.37
N LEU A 75 7.12 10.82 -27.51
CA LEU A 75 6.02 11.46 -26.79
C LEU A 75 4.65 10.90 -27.15
N GLU A 76 4.43 10.52 -28.41
CA GLU A 76 3.16 9.92 -28.85
C GLU A 76 2.93 8.56 -28.20
N GLY A 77 3.98 7.74 -28.14
CA GLY A 77 3.94 6.47 -27.43
C GLY A 77 3.71 6.62 -25.93
N MET A 78 4.27 7.66 -25.32
CA MET A 78 4.03 7.98 -23.91
C MET A 78 2.58 8.40 -23.67
N ALA A 79 2.00 9.24 -24.54
CA ALA A 79 0.60 9.63 -24.47
C ALA A 79 -0.32 8.40 -24.57
N GLN A 80 -0.06 7.51 -25.53
CA GLN A 80 -0.79 6.24 -25.66
C GLN A 80 -0.66 5.36 -24.42
N GLY A 81 0.54 5.27 -23.85
CA GLY A 81 0.78 4.53 -22.61
C GLY A 81 -0.03 5.11 -21.43
N LEU A 82 -0.12 6.44 -21.34
CA LEU A 82 -0.91 7.12 -20.32
C LEU A 82 -2.41 6.86 -20.46
N GLU A 83 -2.95 6.82 -21.68
CA GLU A 83 -4.34 6.40 -21.93
C GLU A 83 -4.61 5.01 -21.35
N MET A 84 -3.71 4.05 -21.65
CA MET A 84 -3.87 2.67 -21.20
C MET A 84 -3.76 2.55 -19.68
N ILE A 85 -2.82 3.28 -19.06
CA ILE A 85 -2.67 3.33 -17.60
C ILE A 85 -3.93 3.91 -16.93
N ASP A 86 -4.47 5.03 -17.45
CA ASP A 86 -5.69 5.64 -16.90
C ASP A 86 -6.89 4.69 -17.04
N ALA A 87 -7.05 4.03 -18.19
CA ALA A 87 -8.10 3.05 -18.43
C ALA A 87 -8.02 1.87 -17.44
N VAL A 88 -6.83 1.30 -17.23
CA VAL A 88 -6.61 0.19 -16.28
C VAL A 88 -6.86 0.63 -14.83
N CYS A 89 -6.46 1.85 -14.45
CA CYS A 89 -6.68 2.39 -13.11
C CYS A 89 -8.15 2.71 -12.80
N ARG A 90 -8.97 3.00 -13.84
CA ARG A 90 -10.40 3.31 -13.72
C ARG A 90 -11.31 2.09 -13.87
N ALA A 91 -10.78 0.95 -14.29
CA ALA A 91 -11.60 -0.22 -14.55
C ALA A 91 -12.26 -0.75 -13.26
N GLY A 92 -13.56 -1.08 -13.35
CA GLY A 92 -14.37 -1.49 -12.19
C GLY A 92 -14.04 -2.87 -11.62
N GLY A 93 -13.25 -3.69 -12.32
CA GLY A 93 -12.94 -5.07 -11.94
C GLY A 93 -11.89 -5.26 -10.85
N GLY A 94 -11.31 -4.16 -10.35
CA GLY A 94 -10.14 -4.22 -9.47
C GLY A 94 -8.88 -4.55 -10.27
N VAL A 95 -7.88 -3.68 -10.20
CA VAL A 95 -6.64 -3.83 -10.97
C VAL A 95 -5.63 -4.68 -10.19
N TRP A 96 -5.02 -5.67 -10.85
CA TRP A 96 -3.86 -6.36 -10.31
C TRP A 96 -2.59 -5.50 -10.46
N PRO A 97 -1.70 -5.41 -9.44
CA PRO A 97 -1.76 -6.11 -8.14
C PRO A 97 -2.83 -5.59 -7.17
N PRO A 98 -3.38 -6.46 -6.29
CA PRO A 98 -4.44 -6.08 -5.35
C PRO A 98 -3.97 -5.11 -4.26
N ARG A 99 -2.68 -5.10 -3.91
CA ARG A 99 -2.11 -4.21 -2.89
C ARG A 99 -1.92 -2.79 -3.44
N VAL A 100 -2.50 -1.79 -2.77
CA VAL A 100 -2.36 -0.37 -3.14
C VAL A 100 -0.89 0.05 -3.18
N SER A 101 -0.08 -0.37 -2.20
CA SER A 101 1.36 -0.04 -2.14
C SER A 101 2.08 -0.53 -3.40
N ALA A 102 1.90 -1.80 -3.78
CA ALA A 102 2.51 -2.36 -4.98
C ALA A 102 2.08 -1.62 -6.25
N ARG A 103 0.81 -1.19 -6.35
CA ARG A 103 0.35 -0.36 -7.47
C ARG A 103 1.05 1.00 -7.52
N LEU A 104 1.21 1.65 -6.36
CA LEU A 104 1.92 2.92 -6.27
C LEU A 104 3.41 2.76 -6.59
N ASP A 105 4.03 1.64 -6.21
CA ASP A 105 5.43 1.34 -6.55
C ASP A 105 5.62 1.15 -8.06
N ILE A 106 4.71 0.43 -8.72
CA ILE A 106 4.72 0.25 -10.19
C ILE A 106 4.56 1.60 -10.90
N LEU A 107 3.59 2.43 -10.48
CA LEU A 107 3.38 3.74 -11.06
C LEU A 107 4.57 4.68 -10.80
N GLY A 108 5.12 4.66 -9.58
CA GLY A 108 6.31 5.42 -9.22
C GLY A 108 7.53 5.03 -10.07
N TRP A 109 7.73 3.73 -10.29
CA TRP A 109 8.76 3.21 -11.18
C TRP A 109 8.56 3.72 -12.61
N LEU A 110 7.35 3.58 -13.18
CA LEU A 110 7.04 4.02 -14.54
C LEU A 110 7.29 5.52 -14.72
N PHE A 111 6.75 6.34 -13.82
CA PHE A 111 6.91 7.80 -13.90
C PHE A 111 8.38 8.21 -13.74
N GLY A 112 9.14 7.51 -12.89
CA GLY A 112 10.59 7.69 -12.80
C GLY A 112 11.32 7.37 -14.12
N GLN A 113 10.94 6.30 -14.82
CA GLN A 113 11.50 6.00 -16.14
C GLN A 113 11.09 7.03 -17.19
N TRP A 114 9.82 7.43 -17.23
CA TRP A 114 9.33 8.45 -18.16
C TRP A 114 10.02 9.79 -18.00
N GLN A 115 10.35 10.21 -16.77
CA GLN A 115 11.17 11.41 -16.57
C GLN A 115 12.54 11.30 -17.25
N ARG A 116 13.15 10.11 -17.31
CA ARG A 116 14.41 9.88 -18.01
C ARG A 116 14.21 9.94 -19.52
N VAL A 117 13.18 9.28 -20.04
CA VAL A 117 12.81 9.30 -21.46
C VAL A 117 12.57 10.73 -21.92
N LEU A 118 11.73 11.49 -21.23
CA LEU A 118 11.43 12.90 -21.52
C LEU A 118 12.69 13.78 -21.61
N ARG A 119 13.68 13.57 -20.75
CA ARG A 119 14.95 14.33 -20.81
C ARG A 119 15.78 14.03 -22.06
N SER A 120 15.58 12.89 -22.69
CA SER A 120 16.29 12.48 -23.91
C SER A 120 15.53 12.80 -25.20
N LEU A 121 14.24 13.16 -25.11
CA LEU A 121 13.43 13.44 -26.29
C LEU A 121 13.61 14.87 -26.79
N GLU A 122 13.70 15.04 -28.10
CA GLU A 122 13.54 16.33 -28.76
C GLU A 122 12.05 16.63 -28.92
N VAL A 123 11.54 17.58 -28.14
CA VAL A 123 10.11 17.92 -28.14
C VAL A 123 9.86 19.19 -28.96
N PRO A 124 9.19 19.11 -30.13
CA PRO A 124 8.92 20.28 -30.94
C PRO A 124 7.83 21.16 -30.32
N ARG A 125 7.79 22.45 -30.68
CA ARG A 125 6.75 23.39 -30.21
C ARG A 125 5.32 22.94 -30.58
N SER A 126 5.17 22.19 -31.67
CA SER A 126 3.86 21.63 -32.07
C SER A 126 3.28 20.65 -31.04
N ALA A 127 4.12 20.06 -30.17
CA ALA A 127 3.69 19.10 -29.15
C ALA A 127 3.01 19.73 -27.93
N LEU A 128 2.89 21.06 -27.85
CA LEU A 128 2.29 21.76 -26.70
C LEU A 128 0.87 21.28 -26.38
N ALA A 129 0.04 21.02 -27.38
CA ALA A 129 -1.32 20.53 -27.18
C ALA A 129 -1.32 19.11 -26.56
N THR A 130 -0.43 18.23 -27.03
CA THR A 130 -0.25 16.87 -26.50
C THR A 130 0.22 16.92 -25.05
N LEU A 131 1.22 17.76 -24.74
CA LEU A 131 1.71 17.94 -23.37
C LEU A 131 0.62 18.43 -22.42
N ALA A 132 -0.17 19.42 -22.84
CA ALA A 132 -1.29 19.93 -22.03
C ALA A 132 -2.38 18.87 -21.81
N SER A 133 -2.64 18.01 -22.79
CA SER A 133 -3.58 16.89 -22.64
C SER A 133 -3.05 15.84 -21.65
N MET A 134 -1.78 15.47 -21.77
CA MET A 134 -1.12 14.53 -20.86
C MET A 134 -1.10 15.06 -19.42
N ASP A 135 -0.81 16.35 -19.23
CA ASP A 135 -0.81 16.99 -17.91
C ASP A 135 -2.18 16.90 -17.22
N LYS A 136 -3.27 17.25 -17.94
CA LYS A 136 -4.65 17.09 -17.44
C LYS A 136 -4.98 15.64 -17.06
N LYS A 137 -4.49 14.67 -17.84
CA LYS A 137 -4.68 13.24 -17.55
C LYS A 137 -3.90 12.80 -16.32
N LEU A 138 -2.64 13.21 -16.19
CA LEU A 138 -1.83 12.96 -15.00
C LEU A 138 -2.46 13.57 -13.75
N GLU A 139 -3.01 14.79 -13.84
CA GLU A 139 -3.75 15.43 -12.76
C GLU A 139 -5.03 14.63 -12.39
N GLY A 140 -5.77 14.18 -13.40
CA GLY A 140 -6.93 13.31 -13.22
C GLY A 140 -6.59 11.98 -12.57
N LEU A 141 -5.47 11.37 -12.94
CA LEU A 141 -4.95 10.14 -12.36
C LEU A 141 -4.48 10.36 -10.92
N ALA A 142 -3.79 11.48 -10.64
CA ALA A 142 -3.38 11.84 -9.29
C ALA A 142 -4.58 11.99 -8.35
N ARG A 143 -5.64 12.68 -8.77
CA ARG A 143 -6.91 12.78 -8.02
C ARG A 143 -7.52 11.40 -7.73
N LEU A 144 -7.54 10.53 -8.75
CA LEU A 144 -8.05 9.16 -8.62
C LEU A 144 -7.23 8.33 -7.64
N LEU A 145 -5.90 8.44 -7.66
CA LEU A 145 -5.06 7.73 -6.70
C LEU A 145 -5.29 8.24 -5.28
N VAL A 146 -5.44 9.54 -5.07
CA VAL A 146 -5.74 10.12 -3.75
C VAL A 146 -7.09 9.65 -3.23
N SER A 147 -8.13 9.63 -4.06
CA SER A 147 -9.46 9.15 -3.64
C SER A 147 -9.49 7.66 -3.33
N GLN A 148 -8.55 6.87 -3.85
CA GLN A 148 -8.43 5.44 -3.56
C GLN A 148 -7.66 5.13 -2.26
N ARG A 149 -7.06 6.12 -1.57
CA ARG A 149 -6.24 5.93 -0.35
C ARG A 149 -7.03 5.74 0.95
N HIS A 150 -8.22 5.14 0.92
CA HIS A 150 -9.05 5.00 2.13
C HIS A 150 -8.72 3.77 2.99
N GLU A 151 -8.51 4.00 4.29
CA GLU A 151 -9.04 3.22 5.43
C GLU A 151 -9.24 4.18 6.63
N PRO A 152 -10.44 4.29 7.24
CA PRO A 152 -10.60 5.00 8.51
C PRO A 152 -9.97 4.21 9.67
N PRO A 153 -9.34 4.87 10.66
CA PRO A 153 -8.66 4.16 11.75
C PRO A 153 -9.63 3.32 12.58
N VAL A 154 -9.22 2.10 12.96
CA VAL A 154 -10.00 1.19 13.84
C VAL A 154 -10.48 1.90 15.12
N MET A 155 -9.69 2.83 15.66
CA MET A 155 -10.05 3.63 16.83
C MET A 155 -11.12 4.71 16.56
N LEU A 156 -11.11 5.32 15.36
CA LEU A 156 -12.17 6.26 14.95
C LEU A 156 -13.51 5.51 14.85
N GLN A 157 -13.45 4.27 14.39
CA GLN A 157 -14.60 3.38 14.31
C GLN A 157 -15.09 2.99 15.70
N ALA A 158 -14.18 2.64 16.61
CA ALA A 158 -14.50 2.35 18.01
C ALA A 158 -15.14 3.56 18.73
N LEU A 159 -14.60 4.76 18.56
CA LEU A 159 -15.13 5.98 19.19
C LEU A 159 -16.54 6.34 18.67
N ARG A 160 -16.78 6.18 17.35
CA ARG A 160 -18.12 6.38 16.77
C ARG A 160 -19.14 5.41 17.37
N GLN A 161 -18.74 4.17 17.62
CA GLN A 161 -19.59 3.18 18.29
C GLN A 161 -19.88 3.56 19.75
N GLN A 162 -18.88 4.08 20.46
CA GLN A 162 -19.06 4.54 21.84
C GLN A 162 -20.03 5.73 21.95
N LEU A 163 -19.88 6.75 21.11
CA LEU A 163 -20.83 7.88 21.07
C LEU A 163 -22.24 7.42 20.70
N GLY A 164 -22.37 6.53 19.72
CA GLY A 164 -23.66 5.96 19.34
C GLY A 164 -24.35 5.23 20.50
N GLY A 165 -23.59 4.44 21.27
CA GLY A 165 -24.09 3.76 22.46
C GLY A 165 -24.56 4.72 23.55
N LEU A 166 -23.83 5.82 23.79
CA LEU A 166 -24.22 6.85 24.74
C LEU A 166 -25.50 7.57 24.31
N MET A 167 -25.61 7.94 23.04
CA MET A 167 -26.81 8.58 22.49
C MET A 167 -28.05 7.70 22.66
N GLN A 168 -27.94 6.40 22.38
CA GLN A 168 -29.06 5.46 22.54
C GLN A 168 -29.48 5.28 24.00
N ARG A 169 -28.51 5.22 24.92
CA ARG A 169 -28.80 5.15 26.35
C ARG A 169 -29.54 6.39 26.84
N LEU A 170 -29.11 7.57 26.39
CA LEU A 170 -29.80 8.82 26.72
C LEU A 170 -31.22 8.83 26.12
N ALA A 171 -31.38 8.44 24.86
CA ALA A 171 -32.70 8.39 24.21
C ALA A 171 -33.69 7.46 24.94
N ARG A 172 -33.25 6.29 25.43
CA ARG A 172 -34.08 5.37 26.24
C ARG A 172 -34.48 5.98 27.59
N ARG A 173 -33.63 6.81 28.16
CA ARG A 173 -33.89 7.49 29.43
C ARG A 173 -34.89 8.64 29.27
N THR A 174 -35.01 9.19 28.07
CA THR A 174 -35.97 10.25 27.73
C THR A 174 -37.35 9.71 27.37
N GLN A 175 -37.55 8.39 27.31
CA GLN A 175 -38.88 7.80 27.15
C GLN A 175 -39.65 8.00 28.47
N PRO A 176 -40.68 8.84 28.49
CA PRO A 176 -41.40 9.13 29.73
C PRO A 176 -42.31 7.95 30.03
N ASP A 177 -41.95 7.13 31.01
CA ASP A 177 -42.96 6.41 31.76
C ASP A 177 -43.77 7.47 32.51
N GLY A 178 -45.07 7.51 32.23
CA GLY A 178 -46.01 8.46 32.80
C GLY A 178 -45.95 8.50 34.33
N ARG A 179 -45.87 9.75 34.85
CA ARG A 179 -46.29 10.25 36.18
C ARG A 179 -47.39 9.42 36.90
N PRO A 180 -47.69 9.70 38.20
CA PRO A 180 -46.89 10.03 39.41
C PRO A 180 -47.45 9.22 40.63
N PRO A 181 -47.35 9.64 41.93
CA PRO A 181 -46.38 10.51 42.62
C PRO A 181 -45.64 9.80 43.77
N VAL A 182 -44.42 10.27 44.06
CA VAL A 182 -43.72 10.01 45.31
C VAL A 182 -44.21 11.01 46.36
N THR A 183 -44.86 10.52 47.42
CA THR A 183 -44.99 11.20 48.71
C THR A 183 -43.73 10.96 49.52
N SER A 184 -43.09 12.01 50.00
CA SER A 184 -42.22 11.99 51.19
C SER A 184 -41.85 13.45 51.54
N PRO A 185 -41.30 13.77 52.72
CA PRO A 185 -41.03 12.93 53.90
C PRO A 185 -41.31 13.65 55.25
N THR A 186 -41.24 12.96 56.39
CA THR A 186 -40.87 13.59 57.68
C THR A 186 -40.12 12.57 58.56
N PRO A 187 -38.98 12.95 59.16
CA PRO A 187 -38.07 12.05 59.88
C PRO A 187 -38.40 11.98 61.38
N ALA A 188 -38.12 10.84 62.02
CA ALA A 188 -38.09 10.74 63.48
C ALA A 188 -36.86 9.94 63.93
N LEU A 189 -36.13 10.55 64.85
CA LEU A 189 -34.89 10.12 65.50
C LEU A 189 -35.10 8.89 66.39
N THR A 190 -34.11 8.00 66.46
CA THR A 190 -33.25 7.75 67.66
C THR A 190 -32.39 6.47 67.51
N PRO A 191 -31.28 6.34 68.27
CA PRO A 191 -30.14 5.49 67.95
C PRO A 191 -30.11 4.18 68.74
N SER A 192 -29.38 3.18 68.24
CA SER A 192 -28.95 2.03 69.04
C SER A 192 -27.79 1.31 68.33
N VAL A 193 -26.57 1.52 68.83
CA VAL A 193 -25.43 0.62 68.61
C VAL A 193 -25.29 -0.25 69.84
N PRO A 194 -24.92 -1.53 69.68
CA PRO A 194 -23.94 -2.09 70.58
C PRO A 194 -22.69 -2.47 69.80
N VAL A 195 -21.60 -1.89 70.30
CA VAL A 195 -20.21 -2.25 70.10
C VAL A 195 -20.01 -3.73 70.43
N VAL A 196 -19.40 -4.50 69.52
CA VAL A 196 -18.62 -5.68 69.87
C VAL A 196 -17.18 -5.43 69.42
N ILE A 197 -16.36 -5.14 70.42
CA ILE A 197 -14.90 -5.20 70.36
C ILE A 197 -14.52 -6.68 70.49
N VAL A 198 -13.71 -7.20 69.55
CA VAL A 198 -12.79 -8.31 69.83
C VAL A 198 -11.43 -7.98 69.20
N PRO A 199 -10.31 -8.26 69.90
CA PRO A 199 -9.07 -7.49 69.83
C PRO A 199 -8.04 -7.91 68.76
N ILE A 200 -7.08 -7.01 68.61
CA ILE A 200 -5.86 -6.95 67.79
C ILE A 200 -4.80 -7.98 68.24
N GLU A 201 -3.95 -8.45 67.30
CA GLU A 201 -2.46 -8.49 67.34
C GLU A 201 -1.83 -9.64 66.52
N PRO A 202 -0.54 -9.62 66.13
CA PRO A 202 0.15 -8.61 65.30
C PRO A 202 1.09 -9.27 64.23
N SER A 203 1.74 -8.41 63.45
CA SER A 203 2.81 -8.63 62.46
C SER A 203 4.02 -9.48 62.96
N PRO A 204 4.95 -9.94 62.11
CA PRO A 204 6.06 -9.04 61.76
C PRO A 204 6.56 -9.10 60.30
N GLU A 205 6.97 -7.92 59.87
CA GLU A 205 8.11 -7.55 59.02
C GLU A 205 9.20 -8.61 58.80
N ARG A 206 9.78 -8.64 57.60
CA ARG A 206 11.13 -8.08 57.33
C ARG A 206 11.51 -8.14 55.84
N THR A 207 11.98 -6.98 55.37
CA THR A 207 12.90 -6.61 54.28
C THR A 207 14.18 -7.48 54.20
N PRO A 208 15.19 -7.22 53.34
CA PRO A 208 15.28 -6.65 51.98
C PRO A 208 16.17 -7.54 51.04
N GLU A 209 16.48 -7.05 49.83
CA GLU A 209 17.73 -7.23 49.05
C GLU A 209 18.42 -8.61 48.96
N CYS A 210 18.62 -9.09 47.72
CA CYS A 210 19.95 -9.03 47.08
C CYS A 210 19.94 -9.65 45.67
N LEU A 211 20.43 -8.87 44.70
CA LEU A 211 21.20 -9.42 43.58
C LEU A 211 22.50 -10.04 44.15
N PRO A 212 23.08 -11.06 43.50
CA PRO A 212 24.20 -10.69 42.65
C PRO A 212 24.30 -11.48 41.33
N ALA A 213 24.83 -10.73 40.37
CA ALA A 213 25.80 -11.07 39.34
C ALA A 213 26.32 -12.51 39.20
N GLY A 214 26.44 -12.93 37.94
CA GLY A 214 27.29 -14.07 37.56
C GLY A 214 27.15 -14.45 36.09
N ALA A 215 27.79 -13.67 35.21
CA ALA A 215 27.90 -13.93 33.78
C ALA A 215 28.67 -15.24 33.47
N LEU A 216 28.40 -15.85 32.30
CA LEU A 216 29.43 -16.23 31.32
C LEU A 216 28.80 -16.61 29.96
N VAL A 217 28.90 -15.64 29.04
CA VAL A 217 29.28 -15.72 27.61
C VAL A 217 29.36 -17.11 26.96
N ARG A 218 28.61 -17.30 25.86
CA ARG A 218 29.11 -18.06 24.70
C ARG A 218 28.51 -17.56 23.37
N LYS A 219 29.44 -17.21 22.49
CA LYS A 219 29.35 -16.58 21.17
C LYS A 219 28.62 -17.42 20.11
N ARG A 220 27.90 -16.75 19.20
CA ARG A 220 27.70 -16.96 17.73
C ARG A 220 26.46 -16.13 17.34
N THR A 221 26.39 -15.23 16.36
CA THR A 221 27.25 -14.87 15.23
C THR A 221 26.72 -13.53 14.71
N LEU A 222 27.35 -12.42 15.06
CA LEU A 222 27.31 -11.17 14.31
C LEU A 222 28.62 -11.13 13.53
N PHE A 223 28.59 -11.53 12.27
CA PHE A 223 29.73 -11.40 11.38
C PHE A 223 29.20 -10.98 10.01
N TRP A 224 29.70 -9.81 9.60
CA TRP A 224 29.57 -9.15 8.30
C TRP A 224 28.27 -8.41 8.03
N TRP A 225 28.30 -7.09 8.26
CA TRP A 225 28.28 -6.13 7.15
C TRP A 225 29.03 -4.88 7.63
N LEU A 226 30.30 -4.76 7.22
CA LEU A 226 30.87 -3.54 6.62
C LEU A 226 32.36 -3.78 6.27
N LEU A 227 32.65 -3.45 5.00
CA LEU A 227 33.93 -3.05 4.38
C LEU A 227 34.87 -4.10 3.75
N GLY A 228 35.13 -3.88 2.46
CA GLY A 228 36.22 -4.42 1.64
C GLY A 228 35.72 -4.84 0.26
N VAL A 229 35.55 -3.95 -0.73
CA VAL A 229 36.61 -3.56 -1.68
C VAL A 229 37.55 -4.73 -2.00
N GLY A 230 37.46 -5.28 -3.23
CA GLY A 230 38.46 -6.19 -3.78
C GLY A 230 37.91 -7.54 -4.25
N ALA A 231 37.36 -7.54 -5.47
CA ALA A 231 37.01 -8.66 -6.34
C ALA A 231 37.53 -10.07 -5.97
N VAL A 232 36.60 -11.01 -5.75
CA VAL A 232 36.67 -12.35 -6.37
C VAL A 232 35.29 -12.73 -6.89
N ILE A 233 35.30 -13.09 -8.16
CA ILE A 233 34.22 -13.51 -9.03
C ILE A 233 33.75 -14.93 -8.64
N ALA A 234 32.47 -15.19 -8.96
CA ALA A 234 31.79 -16.49 -9.05
C ALA A 234 30.89 -16.90 -7.87
N LEU A 235 29.65 -17.23 -8.25
CA LEU A 235 28.61 -17.97 -7.52
C LEU A 235 27.91 -17.21 -6.38
N THR A 236 26.86 -16.45 -6.74
CA THR A 236 25.46 -16.79 -6.42
C THR A 236 24.51 -15.76 -7.05
N CYS A 237 24.10 -15.98 -8.29
CA CYS A 237 22.77 -15.59 -8.73
C CYS A 237 21.79 -16.57 -8.07
N GLY A 238 20.79 -16.06 -7.35
CA GLY A 238 19.74 -16.94 -6.87
C GLY A 238 18.93 -16.39 -5.72
N GLY A 239 18.05 -15.43 -6.03
CA GLY A 239 16.76 -15.30 -5.36
C GLY A 239 16.77 -14.71 -3.94
N TRP A 240 16.16 -13.53 -3.81
CA TRP A 240 14.88 -13.35 -3.11
C TRP A 240 14.50 -11.87 -3.15
N TRP A 241 13.82 -11.51 -4.23
CA TRP A 241 12.97 -10.33 -4.34
C TRP A 241 11.54 -10.86 -4.43
N TRP A 242 10.86 -11.06 -3.30
CA TRP A 242 9.44 -11.43 -3.27
C TRP A 242 8.82 -10.92 -1.96
N VAL A 243 8.02 -9.85 -2.06
CA VAL A 243 6.63 -9.75 -1.59
C VAL A 243 5.86 -8.86 -2.57
#